data_AF-A0A183TS83-F1
#
_entry.id   AF-A0A183TS83-F1
#
_cell.length_a   1.000
_cell.length_b   1.000
_cell.length_c   1.000
_cell.angle_alpha   90.00
_cell.angle_beta   90.00
_cell.angle_gamma   90.00
#
_symmetry.space_group_name_H-M   'P 1'
#
loop_
_entity.id
_entity.type
_entity.pdbx_description
1 polymer ?
#
loop_
_entity_poly.entity_id
_entity_poly.type
_entity_poly.pdbx_seq_one_letter_code
_entity_poly.pdbx_strand_id
1 'polypeptide(L)'
;MGSRRQGVQVRRYKDPLKTLLKQLQINPESWEDLARNRSAWRRTVKTGVAIYEANRITAANTKRTARKSPVPRNNIANAQALPKCARCHHTFRAQISLVGHLRSNASTIPQFKIIRQLLPTLLRTPPPSPLP
;
A
#
# COMPACT_ATOMS: atom_id res chain seq x y z
N MET A 1 20.32 16.35 17.56
CA MET A 1 20.16 15.02 18.18
C MET A 1 18.67 14.73 18.35
N GLY A 2 18.12 13.73 17.66
CA GLY A 2 16.69 13.41 17.73
C GLY A 2 16.40 12.36 18.80
N SER A 3 15.65 12.73 19.83
CA SER A 3 15.20 11.81 20.88
C SER A 3 14.07 10.93 20.36
N ARG A 4 14.25 9.59 20.41
CA ARG A 4 13.19 8.62 20.13
C ARG A 4 12.36 8.40 21.40
N ARG A 5 11.03 8.38 21.27
CA ARG A 5 10.12 7.99 22.35
C ARG A 5 10.36 6.52 22.70
N GLN A 6 10.65 6.25 23.98
CA GLN A 6 10.78 4.92 24.54
C GLN A 6 9.49 4.10 24.35
N GLY A 7 9.66 2.78 24.30
CA GLY A 7 8.71 1.78 23.82
C GLY A 7 7.26 1.96 24.25
N VAL A 8 6.36 1.66 23.30
CA VAL A 8 4.93 1.52 23.55
C VAL A 8 4.74 0.46 24.63
N GLN A 9 3.99 0.80 25.67
CA GLN A 9 3.59 -0.13 26.73
C GLN A 9 3.00 -1.40 26.10
N VAL A 10 3.53 -2.57 26.49
CA VAL A 10 3.07 -3.87 25.99
C VAL A 10 1.57 -3.99 26.29
N ARG A 11 0.75 -4.04 25.23
CA ARG A 11 -0.70 -4.25 25.36
C ARG A 11 -0.94 -5.49 26.21
N ARG A 12 -1.71 -5.35 27.28
CA ARG A 12 -2.12 -6.50 28.08
C ARG A 12 -3.04 -7.34 27.18
N TYR A 13 -2.93 -8.67 27.24
CA TYR A 13 -3.74 -9.60 26.43
C TYR A 13 -5.26 -9.28 26.47
N LYS A 14 -5.73 -8.75 27.60
CA LYS A 14 -7.15 -8.37 27.80
C LYS A 14 -7.58 -7.15 26.98
N ASP A 15 -6.67 -6.29 26.52
CA ASP A 15 -7.03 -5.05 25.82
C ASP A 15 -7.61 -5.31 24.41
N PRO A 16 -6.96 -6.14 23.56
CA PRO A 16 -7.56 -6.58 22.29
C PRO A 16 -8.93 -7.26 22.47
N LEU A 17 -9.10 -8.08 23.51
CA LEU A 17 -10.38 -8.75 23.80
C LEU A 17 -11.49 -7.74 24.09
N LYS A 18 -11.24 -6.75 24.97
CA LYS A 18 -12.20 -5.68 25.26
C LYS A 18 -12.56 -4.88 24.00
N THR A 19 -11.59 -4.62 23.11
CA THR A 19 -11.85 -3.95 21.83
C THR A 19 -12.75 -4.80 20.93
N LEU A 20 -12.47 -6.09 20.79
CA LEU A 20 -13.27 -7.01 19.97
C LEU A 20 -14.70 -7.12 20.51
N LEU A 21 -14.88 -7.28 21.82
CA LEU A 21 -16.22 -7.34 22.42
C LEU A 21 -17.03 -6.08 22.11
N LYS A 22 -16.44 -4.88 22.25
CA LYS A 22 -17.09 -3.62 21.85
C LYS A 22 -17.44 -3.58 20.37
N GLN A 23 -16.54 -4.05 19.50
CA GLN A 23 -16.79 -4.11 18.05
C GLN A 23 -17.93 -5.07 17.68
N LEU A 24 -18.13 -6.12 18.47
CA LEU A 24 -19.23 -7.08 18.34
C LEU A 24 -20.51 -6.64 19.07
N GLN A 25 -20.53 -5.43 19.66
CA GLN A 25 -21.63 -4.93 20.49
C GLN A 25 -21.92 -5.78 21.74
N ILE A 26 -20.89 -6.43 22.29
CA ILE A 26 -20.96 -7.19 23.53
C ILE A 26 -20.36 -6.34 24.65
N ASN A 27 -21.10 -6.18 25.75
CA ASN A 27 -20.60 -5.43 26.91
C ASN A 27 -19.40 -6.17 27.56
N PRO A 28 -18.21 -5.56 27.62
CA PRO A 28 -17.03 -6.16 28.25
C PRO A 28 -17.13 -6.36 29.77
N GLU A 29 -18.11 -5.76 30.44
CA GLU A 29 -18.33 -5.94 31.89
C GLU A 29 -19.24 -7.13 32.20
N SER A 30 -20.11 -7.54 31.26
CA SER A 30 -21.11 -8.59 31.48
C SER A 30 -20.96 -9.81 30.56
N TRP A 31 -19.85 -9.91 29.81
CA TRP A 31 -19.66 -11.00 28.84
C TRP A 31 -19.46 -12.37 29.51
N GLU A 32 -18.91 -12.41 30.73
CA GLU A 32 -18.72 -13.66 31.50
C GLU A 32 -20.07 -14.25 31.94
N ASP A 33 -20.98 -13.39 32.41
CA ASP A 33 -22.35 -13.79 32.74
C ASP A 33 -23.10 -14.31 31.51
N LEU A 34 -22.91 -13.65 30.36
CA LEU A 34 -23.47 -14.11 29.08
C LEU A 34 -22.84 -15.44 28.64
N ALA A 35 -21.54 -15.65 28.90
CA ALA A 35 -20.82 -16.87 28.54
C ALA A 35 -21.27 -18.09 29.36
N ARG A 36 -21.81 -17.91 30.57
CA ARG A 36 -22.42 -19.00 31.37
C ARG A 36 -23.54 -19.69 30.60
N ASN A 37 -24.33 -18.95 29.83
CA ASN A 37 -25.30 -19.53 28.90
C ASN A 37 -24.67 -19.71 27.52
N ARG A 38 -24.12 -20.91 27.28
CA ARG A 38 -23.45 -21.26 26.02
C ARG A 38 -24.29 -20.99 24.76
N SER A 39 -25.60 -21.20 24.83
CA SER A 39 -26.50 -20.98 23.69
C SER A 39 -26.70 -19.50 23.40
N ALA A 40 -26.89 -18.68 24.44
CA ALA A 40 -26.99 -17.24 24.34
C ALA A 40 -25.66 -16.64 23.85
N TRP A 41 -24.53 -17.07 24.39
CA TRP A 41 -23.20 -16.69 23.96
C TRP A 41 -22.99 -16.89 22.45
N ARG A 42 -23.25 -18.11 21.96
CA ARG A 42 -23.10 -18.44 20.52
C ARG A 42 -23.96 -17.54 19.64
N ARG A 43 -25.22 -17.30 20.04
CA ARG A 43 -26.14 -16.45 19.28
C ARG A 43 -25.66 -15.01 19.24
N THR A 44 -25.31 -14.43 20.38
CA THR A 44 -24.85 -13.04 20.49
C THR A 44 -23.56 -12.81 19.71
N VAL A 45 -22.58 -13.71 19.83
CA VAL A 45 -21.33 -13.62 19.05
C VAL A 45 -21.61 -13.69 17.55
N LYS A 46 -22.47 -14.62 17.10
CA LYS A 46 -22.82 -14.75 15.67
C LYS A 46 -23.46 -13.48 15.12
N THR A 47 -24.41 -12.91 15.85
CA THR A 47 -25.06 -11.64 15.49
C THR A 47 -24.06 -10.49 15.48
N GLY A 48 -23.24 -10.37 16.52
CA GLY A 48 -22.21 -9.33 16.61
C GLY A 48 -21.20 -9.39 15.47
N VAL A 49 -20.79 -10.60 15.07
CA VAL A 49 -19.88 -10.80 13.93
C VAL A 49 -20.54 -10.34 12.63
N ALA A 50 -21.79 -10.76 12.37
CA ALA A 50 -22.50 -10.36 11.17
C ALA A 50 -22.60 -8.83 11.03
N ILE A 51 -22.93 -8.13 12.13
CA ILE A 51 -23.01 -6.67 12.13
C ILE A 51 -21.63 -6.04 11.93
N TYR A 52 -20.61 -6.54 12.61
CA TYR A 52 -19.24 -6.05 12.46
C TYR A 52 -18.75 -6.17 11.02
N GLU A 53 -19.00 -7.30 10.36
CA GLU A 53 -18.60 -7.51 8.97
C GLU A 53 -19.35 -6.59 8.01
N ALA A 54 -20.67 -6.44 8.18
CA ALA A 54 -21.47 -5.50 7.39
C ALA A 54 -20.90 -4.07 7.52
N ASN A 55 -20.63 -3.62 8.75
CA ASN A 55 -20.04 -2.30 9.00
C ASN A 55 -18.66 -2.15 8.35
N ARG A 56 -17.82 -3.18 8.44
CA ARG A 56 -16.47 -3.18 7.85
C ARG A 56 -16.52 -3.07 6.33
N ILE A 57 -17.45 -3.78 5.68
CA ILE A 57 -17.66 -3.73 4.22
C ILE A 57 -18.17 -2.35 3.81
N THR A 58 -19.19 -1.83 4.49
CA THR A 58 -19.75 -0.50 4.23
C THR A 58 -18.67 0.57 4.35
N ALA A 59 -17.90 0.57 5.44
CA ALA A 59 -16.81 1.54 5.62
C ALA A 59 -15.71 1.43 4.55
N ALA A 60 -15.37 0.21 4.11
CA ALA A 60 -14.41 0.00 3.02
C ALA A 60 -14.95 0.53 1.69
N ASN A 61 -16.25 0.33 1.41
CA ASN A 61 -16.92 0.85 0.23
C ASN A 61 -16.99 2.37 0.24
N THR A 62 -17.36 3.00 1.36
CA THR A 62 -17.36 4.47 1.52
C THR A 62 -15.97 5.06 1.28
N LYS A 63 -14.90 4.43 1.79
CA LYS A 63 -13.53 4.86 1.52
C LYS A 63 -13.17 4.71 0.04
N ARG A 64 -13.62 3.63 -0.61
CA ARG A 64 -13.39 3.39 -2.04
C ARG A 64 -14.12 4.43 -2.90
N THR A 65 -15.37 4.75 -2.60
CA THR A 65 -16.14 5.77 -3.33
C THR A 65 -15.54 7.15 -3.14
N ALA A 66 -15.13 7.52 -1.92
CA ALA A 66 -14.44 8.79 -1.65
C ALA A 66 -13.09 8.92 -2.38
N ARG A 67 -12.39 7.82 -2.66
CA ARG A 67 -11.17 7.85 -3.49
C ARG A 67 -11.46 7.93 -4.99
N LYS A 68 -12.63 7.43 -5.43
CA LYS A 68 -13.06 7.45 -6.84
C LYS A 68 -13.80 8.74 -7.20
N SER A 69 -14.38 9.44 -6.23
CA SER A 69 -15.03 10.72 -6.49
C SER A 69 -14.02 11.67 -7.15
N PRO A 70 -14.41 12.41 -8.19
CA PRO A 70 -13.53 13.38 -8.82
C PRO A 70 -13.08 14.39 -7.77
N VAL A 71 -11.87 14.24 -7.26
CA VAL A 71 -11.19 15.34 -6.58
C VAL A 71 -11.02 16.42 -7.66
N PRO A 72 -11.31 17.71 -7.38
CA PRO A 72 -10.87 18.78 -8.25
C PRO A 72 -9.37 18.59 -8.47
N ARG A 73 -9.01 18.04 -9.64
CA ARG A 73 -7.63 18.10 -10.10
C ARG A 73 -7.44 19.58 -10.33
N ASN A 74 -6.69 20.21 -9.44
CA ASN A 74 -6.09 21.50 -9.70
C ASN A 74 -5.18 21.25 -10.92
N ASN A 75 -5.76 21.36 -12.12
CA ASN A 75 -5.12 21.19 -13.40
C ASN A 75 -4.22 22.40 -13.69
N ILE A 76 -3.42 22.82 -12.71
CA ILE A 76 -2.22 23.64 -12.93
C ILE A 76 -1.11 22.70 -13.44
N ALA A 77 -1.45 21.83 -14.39
CA ALA A 77 -0.54 20.85 -14.98
C ALA A 77 -0.59 20.88 -16.51
N ASN A 78 -1.50 21.65 -17.11
CA ASN A 78 -1.59 21.75 -18.57
C ASN A 78 -0.68 22.84 -19.18
N ALA A 79 0.24 23.39 -18.38
CA ALA A 79 1.29 24.30 -18.84
C ALA A 79 2.69 23.96 -18.32
N GLN A 80 2.87 22.82 -17.62
CA GLN A 80 4.20 22.41 -17.18
C GLN A 80 4.90 21.59 -18.25
N ALA A 81 6.11 22.01 -18.62
CA ALA A 81 6.97 21.26 -19.51
C ALA A 81 7.17 19.83 -18.99
N LEU A 82 7.19 18.85 -19.90
CA LEU A 82 7.42 17.45 -19.55
C LEU A 82 8.69 17.29 -18.71
N PRO A 83 8.65 16.57 -17.57
CA PRO A 83 9.81 16.40 -16.70
C PRO A 83 10.94 15.67 -17.41
N LYS A 84 12.15 16.20 -17.31
CA LYS A 84 13.36 15.65 -17.94
C LYS A 84 14.39 15.23 -16.90
N CYS A 85 15.14 14.17 -17.19
CA CYS A 85 16.31 13.81 -16.40
C CYS A 85 17.52 14.65 -16.80
N ALA A 86 18.13 15.36 -15.85
CA ALA A 86 19.31 16.19 -16.12
C ALA A 86 20.57 15.39 -16.52
N ARG A 87 20.61 14.08 -16.23
CA ARG A 87 21.78 13.22 -16.53
C ARG A 87 21.74 12.59 -17.91
N CYS A 88 20.56 12.17 -18.37
CA CYS A 88 20.41 11.44 -19.64
C CYS A 88 19.51 12.16 -20.65
N HIS A 89 18.99 13.34 -20.30
CA HIS A 89 18.07 14.16 -21.10
C HIS A 89 16.77 13.46 -21.53
N HIS A 90 16.48 12.27 -20.99
CA HIS A 90 15.25 11.55 -21.28
C HIS A 90 14.04 12.32 -20.72
N THR A 91 13.00 12.43 -21.54
CA THR A 91 11.76 13.13 -21.24
C THR A 91 10.71 12.13 -20.78
N PHE A 92 10.12 12.36 -19.61
CA PHE A 92 9.14 11.46 -18.99
C PHE A 92 7.73 12.05 -19.09
N ARG A 93 6.73 11.17 -19.27
CA ARG A 93 5.31 11.56 -19.33
C ARG A 93 4.70 11.90 -17.97
N ALA A 94 5.37 11.52 -16.88
CA ALA A 94 4.94 11.79 -15.51
C ALA A 94 6.14 11.91 -14.57
N GLN A 95 5.99 12.73 -13.52
CA GLN A 95 7.03 12.94 -12.50
C GLN A 95 7.40 11.63 -11.76
N ILE A 96 6.43 10.74 -11.54
CA ILE A 96 6.65 9.43 -10.90
C ILE A 96 7.65 8.59 -11.69
N SER A 97 7.56 8.61 -13.02
CA SER A 97 8.48 7.88 -13.90
C SER A 97 9.90 8.45 -13.84
N LEU A 98 10.06 9.78 -13.78
CA LEU A 98 11.36 10.42 -13.56
C LEU A 98 11.95 10.05 -12.19
N VAL A 99 11.14 10.08 -11.12
CA VAL A 99 11.59 9.72 -9.77
C VAL A 99 12.04 8.26 -9.71
N GLY A 100 11.29 7.34 -10.33
CA GLY A 100 11.69 5.93 -10.46
C GLY A 100 13.01 5.78 -11.22
N HIS A 101 13.15 6.48 -12.34
CA HIS A 101 14.39 6.50 -13.11
C HIS A 101 15.59 7.01 -12.29
N LEU A 102 15.42 8.10 -11.54
CA LEU A 102 16.50 8.63 -10.69
C LEU A 102 16.89 7.67 -9.58
N ARG A 103 15.94 6.97 -8.95
CA ARG A 103 16.23 5.96 -7.92
C ARG A 103 17.01 4.77 -8.46
N SER A 104 16.62 4.25 -9.62
CA SER A 104 17.33 3.16 -10.28
C SER A 104 18.74 3.57 -10.74
N ASN A 105 18.95 4.83 -11.12
CA ASN A 105 20.29 5.34 -11.46
C ASN A 105 21.12 5.79 -10.24
N ALA A 106 20.49 6.08 -9.09
CA ALA A 106 21.19 6.48 -7.86
C ALA A 106 21.86 5.29 -7.15
N SER A 107 21.37 4.07 -7.39
CA SER A 107 21.91 2.84 -6.82
C SER A 107 22.72 2.12 -7.90
N THR A 108 23.98 2.52 -8.10
CA THR A 108 24.89 1.72 -8.92
C THR A 108 25.26 0.48 -8.13
N ILE A 109 24.41 -0.55 -8.14
CA ILE A 109 24.83 -1.89 -7.75
C ILE A 109 25.76 -2.37 -8.88
N PRO A 110 27.03 -2.71 -8.62
CA PRO A 110 28.02 -3.05 -9.64
C PRO A 110 27.54 -4.11 -10.64
N GLN A 111 26.69 -5.04 -10.20
CA GLN A 111 26.14 -6.13 -11.00
C GLN A 111 25.29 -5.67 -12.21
N PHE A 112 24.64 -4.51 -12.16
CA PHE A 112 23.79 -4.02 -13.26
C PHE A 112 24.53 -3.11 -14.27
N LYS A 113 25.78 -2.70 -13.97
CA LYS A 113 26.61 -1.98 -14.94
C LYS A 113 26.95 -2.85 -16.16
N ILE A 114 27.25 -4.12 -15.92
CA ILE A 114 27.62 -5.09 -16.96
C ILE A 114 26.45 -5.34 -17.92
N ILE A 115 25.24 -5.57 -17.39
CA ILE A 115 24.05 -5.82 -18.21
C ILE A 115 23.72 -4.60 -19.08
N ARG A 116 23.83 -3.38 -18.54
CA ARG A 116 23.58 -2.15 -19.31
C ARG A 116 24.59 -1.92 -20.44
N GLN A 117 25.84 -2.38 -20.27
CA GLN A 117 26.89 -2.27 -21.28
C GLN A 117 26.82 -3.37 -22.35
N LEU A 118 26.38 -4.59 -21.99
CA LEU A 118 26.37 -5.74 -22.90
C LEU A 118 25.03 -5.92 -23.66
N LEU A 119 23.92 -5.39 -23.15
CA LEU A 119 22.61 -5.53 -23.80
C LEU A 119 22.55 -5.00 -25.25
N PRO A 120 23.17 -3.86 -25.61
CA PRO A 120 23.21 -3.40 -27.00
C PRO A 120 24.04 -4.31 -27.91
N THR A 121 25.08 -4.95 -27.35
CA THR A 121 25.99 -5.84 -28.09
C THR A 121 25.36 -7.20 -28.35
N LEU A 122 24.58 -7.72 -27.39
CA LEU A 122 23.89 -9.01 -27.50
C LEU A 122 22.65 -8.96 -28.41
N LEU A 123 22.00 -7.79 -28.55
CA LEU A 123 20.86 -7.61 -29.45
C LEU A 123 21.25 -7.27 -30.89
N ARG A 124 22.55 -7.08 -31.18
CA ARG A 124 23.00 -6.74 -32.52
C ARG A 124 23.07 -8.00 -33.38
N THR A 125 22.06 -8.17 -34.23
CA THR A 125 22.05 -9.20 -35.28
C THR A 125 23.25 -8.99 -36.21
N PRO A 126 24.03 -10.04 -36.52
CA PRO A 126 25.13 -9.93 -37.48
C PRO A 126 24.57 -9.59 -38.88
N PRO A 127 25.27 -8.78 -39.68
CA PRO A 127 24.85 -8.47 -41.04
C PRO A 127 24.88 -9.74 -41.91
N PRO A 128 23.94 -9.91 -42.85
CA PRO A 128 23.91 -11.08 -43.71
C PRO A 128 25.13 -11.11 -44.65
N SER A 129 25.73 -12.29 -44.77
CA SER A 129 26.87 -12.54 -45.66
C SER A 129 26.49 -12.35 -47.13
N PRO A 130 27.41 -11.83 -47.99
CA PRO A 130 27.16 -11.77 -49.43
C PRO A 130 27.11 -13.20 -49.99
N LEU A 131 26.05 -13.50 -50.73
CA LEU A 131 25.94 -14.74 -51.49
C LEU A 131 26.88 -14.68 -52.71
N PRO A 132 27.44 -15.83 -53.14
CA PRO A 132 28.40 -15.91 -54.25
C PRO A 132 27.80 -15.54 -55.61
#